data_AF-A0A924UDC0-F1
#
_entry.id   AF-A0A924UDC0-F1
#
_cell.length_a   1.000
_cell.length_b   1.000
_cell.length_c   1.000
_cell.angle_alpha   90.00
_cell.angle_beta   90.00
_cell.angle_gamma   90.00
#
_symmetry.space_group_name_H-M   'P 1'
#
loop_
_entity.id
_entity.type
_entity.pdbx_description
1 polymer ?
#
loop_
_entity_poly.entity_id
_entity_poly.type
_entity_poly.pdbx_seq_one_letter_code
_entity_poly.pdbx_strand_id
1 'polypeptide(L)'
;MADISAIAGRAPRLAVLIDADNVTARNASAILDEIASFGEPSVPRVYGDWSSQALSQWKEQARDLGLVMHQQSANTKGKNASDIGLVIDAMDILHAGKVDGFV
;
A
#
# COMPACT_ATOMS: atom_id res chain seq x y z
N MET A 1 -22.24 12.47 -13.45
CA MET A 1 -22.68 11.24 -12.77
C MET A 1 -21.90 10.12 -13.44
N ALA A 2 -20.87 9.60 -12.79
CA ALA A 2 -20.04 8.55 -13.38
C ALA A 2 -20.90 7.31 -13.65
N ASP A 3 -20.75 6.72 -14.83
CA ASP A 3 -21.50 5.56 -15.25
C ASP A 3 -21.10 4.34 -14.41
N ILE A 4 -21.97 3.99 -13.45
CA ILE A 4 -21.80 2.87 -12.52
C ILE A 4 -21.97 1.52 -13.26
N SER A 5 -22.46 1.53 -14.51
CA SER A 5 -22.63 0.33 -15.34
C SER A 5 -21.30 -0.31 -15.76
N ALA A 6 -20.21 0.45 -15.82
CA ALA A 6 -18.89 -0.08 -16.23
C ALA A 6 -18.18 -0.90 -15.13
N ILE A 7 -18.68 -0.86 -13.90
CA ILE A 7 -18.12 -1.58 -12.74
C ILE A 7 -18.70 -3.01 -12.65
N ALA A 8 -19.85 -3.26 -13.28
CA ALA A 8 -20.52 -4.55 -13.27
C ALA A 8 -19.86 -5.52 -14.26
N GLY A 9 -18.80 -6.22 -13.84
CA GLY A 9 -18.25 -7.34 -14.61
C GLY A 9 -16.76 -7.66 -14.40
N ARG A 10 -16.01 -6.83 -13.68
CA ARG A 10 -14.60 -7.11 -13.32
C ARG A 10 -14.41 -7.09 -11.80
N ALA A 11 -13.41 -7.81 -11.31
CA ALA A 11 -13.01 -7.71 -9.91
C ALA A 11 -12.64 -6.26 -9.57
N PRO A 12 -13.02 -5.74 -8.39
CA PRO A 12 -12.64 -4.40 -7.97
C PRO A 12 -11.13 -4.32 -7.80
N ARG A 13 -10.51 -3.24 -8.28
CA ARG A 13 -9.09 -2.95 -8.11
C ARG A 13 -8.89 -2.26 -6.78
N LEU A 14 -8.18 -2.89 -5.87
CA LEU A 14 -7.98 -2.41 -4.51
C LEU A 14 -6.55 -1.89 -4.37
N ALA A 15 -6.38 -0.60 -4.14
CA ALA A 15 -5.07 -0.02 -3.84
C ALA A 15 -4.56 -0.57 -2.51
N VAL A 16 -3.37 -1.16 -2.46
CA VAL A 16 -2.81 -1.75 -1.23
C VAL A 16 -1.66 -0.88 -0.70
N LEU A 17 -1.88 -0.20 0.43
CA LEU A 17 -0.95 0.76 1.00
C LEU A 17 -0.54 0.36 2.42
N ILE A 18 0.64 -0.27 2.56
CA ILE A 18 1.08 -0.84 3.84
C ILE A 18 2.05 0.08 4.56
N ASP A 19 1.78 0.40 5.82
CA ASP A 19 2.75 1.06 6.70
C ASP A 19 3.68 0.04 7.35
N ALA A 20 4.96 0.04 6.97
CA ALA A 20 5.97 -0.90 7.46
C ALA A 20 6.39 -0.67 8.92
N ASP A 21 6.17 0.53 9.44
CA ASP A 21 6.50 0.87 10.82
C ASP A 21 5.41 0.35 11.79
N ASN A 22 4.17 0.22 11.29
CA ASN A 22 3.01 -0.21 12.08
C ASN A 22 2.55 -1.65 11.79
N VAL A 23 2.98 -2.25 10.67
CA VAL A 23 2.65 -3.64 10.29
C VAL A 23 3.91 -4.49 10.25
N THR A 24 3.84 -5.71 10.79
CA THR A 24 4.97 -6.65 10.74
C THR A 24 5.06 -7.35 9.39
N ALA A 25 6.26 -7.46 8.82
CA ALA A 25 6.51 -8.09 7.51
C ALA A 25 5.92 -9.50 7.35
N ARG A 26 5.88 -10.30 8.43
CA ARG A 26 5.30 -11.66 8.42
C ARG A 26 3.83 -11.73 7.99
N ASN A 27 3.09 -10.62 8.06
CA ASN A 27 1.68 -10.56 7.70
C ASN A 27 1.46 -10.20 6.22
N ALA A 28 2.51 -9.79 5.49
CA ALA A 28 2.38 -9.25 4.15
C ALA A 28 1.69 -10.21 3.17
N SER A 29 2.09 -11.49 3.16
CA SER A 29 1.45 -12.51 2.31
C SER A 29 -0.02 -12.68 2.64
N ALA A 30 -0.35 -12.86 3.93
CA ALA A 30 -1.72 -13.07 4.38
C ALA A 30 -2.63 -11.87 4.06
N ILE A 31 -2.09 -10.65 4.18
CA ILE A 31 -2.81 -9.42 3.78
C ILE A 31 -3.12 -9.44 2.29
N LEU A 32 -2.14 -9.75 1.43
CA LEU A 32 -2.36 -9.80 -0.03
C LEU A 32 -3.32 -10.91 -0.43
N ASP A 33 -3.22 -12.09 0.20
CA ASP A 33 -4.12 -13.22 -0.05
C ASP A 33 -5.57 -12.89 0.34
N GLU A 34 -5.76 -12.21 1.47
CA GLU A 34 -7.08 -11.75 1.92
C GLU A 34 -7.65 -10.71 0.96
N ILE A 35 -6.85 -9.72 0.53
CA ILE A 35 -7.26 -8.70 -0.44
C ILE A 35 -7.64 -9.34 -1.78
N ALA A 36 -6.88 -10.35 -2.22
CA ALA A 36 -7.15 -11.09 -3.45
C ALA A 36 -8.51 -11.83 -3.42
N SER A 37 -9.04 -12.13 -2.23
CA SER A 37 -10.38 -12.71 -2.06
C SER A 37 -11.51 -11.70 -2.31
N PHE A 38 -11.24 -10.39 -2.14
CA PHE A 38 -12.20 -9.30 -2.34
C PHE A 38 -12.06 -8.62 -3.70
N GLY A 39 -10.85 -8.61 -4.29
CA GLY A 39 -10.56 -7.88 -5.52
C GLY A 39 -9.16 -8.11 -6.06
N GLU A 40 -8.79 -7.39 -7.09
CA GLU A 40 -7.44 -7.37 -7.66
C GLU A 40 -6.53 -6.45 -6.82
N PRO A 41 -5.48 -6.96 -6.14
CA PRO A 41 -4.51 -6.13 -5.45
C PRO A 41 -3.79 -5.24 -6.47
N SER A 42 -4.04 -3.94 -6.39
CA SER A 42 -3.52 -2.93 -7.29
C SER A 42 -2.60 -2.00 -6.51
N VAL A 43 -1.60 -1.42 -7.19
CA VAL A 43 -0.66 -0.46 -6.59
C VAL A 43 -0.07 -0.99 -5.26
N PRO A 44 0.50 -2.21 -5.21
CA PRO A 44 0.96 -2.80 -3.95
C PRO A 44 2.20 -2.05 -3.44
N ARG A 45 2.00 -1.17 -2.46
CA ARG A 45 3.03 -0.28 -1.92
C ARG A 45 3.23 -0.53 -0.44
N VAL A 46 4.47 -0.38 -0.01
CA VAL A 46 4.85 -0.43 1.39
C VAL A 46 5.70 0.80 1.72
N TYR A 47 5.33 1.52 2.78
CA TYR A 47 5.88 2.80 3.18
C TYR A 47 6.73 2.63 4.42
N GLY A 48 7.93 3.22 4.44
CA GLY A 48 8.78 3.21 5.62
C GLY A 48 10.15 3.82 5.35
N ASP A 49 10.96 3.91 6.39
CA ASP A 49 12.35 4.33 6.26
C ASP A 49 13.25 3.15 5.86
N TRP A 50 13.43 2.93 4.56
CA TRP A 50 14.25 1.82 4.02
C TRP A 50 15.75 2.00 4.26
N SER A 51 16.20 3.14 4.79
CA SER A 51 17.55 3.29 5.33
C SER A 51 17.72 2.60 6.69
N SER A 52 16.62 2.32 7.39
CA SER A 52 16.60 1.65 8.69
C SER A 52 16.89 0.16 8.58
N GLN A 53 17.68 -0.35 9.53
CA GLN A 53 17.89 -1.80 9.70
C GLN A 53 16.64 -2.51 10.25
N ALA A 54 15.72 -1.76 10.89
CA ALA A 54 14.49 -2.32 11.45
C ALA A 54 13.56 -2.92 10.37
N LEU A 55 13.65 -2.41 9.13
CA LEU A 55 12.86 -2.88 8.00
C LEU A 55 13.58 -3.95 7.15
N SER A 56 14.61 -4.61 7.69
CA SER A 56 15.36 -5.63 6.97
C SER A 56 14.48 -6.80 6.50
N GLN A 57 13.59 -7.31 7.36
CA GLN A 57 12.61 -8.33 6.98
C GLN A 57 11.66 -7.78 5.92
N TRP A 58 11.16 -6.55 6.08
CA TRP A 58 10.29 -5.93 5.08
C TRP A 58 10.93 -5.86 3.68
N LYS A 59 12.25 -5.66 3.56
CA LYS A 59 12.93 -5.66 2.25
C LYS A 59 12.87 -7.01 1.53
N GLU A 60 13.05 -8.10 2.28
CA GLU A 60 12.97 -9.46 1.74
C GLU A 60 11.53 -9.75 1.27
N GLN A 61 10.56 -9.54 2.16
CA GLN A 61 9.14 -9.78 1.86
C GLN A 61 8.62 -8.88 0.74
N ALA A 62 8.98 -7.59 0.71
CA ALA A 62 8.57 -6.68 -0.34
C ALA A 62 9.09 -7.11 -1.71
N ARG A 63 10.35 -7.56 -1.78
CA ARG A 63 10.92 -8.10 -3.01
C ARG A 63 10.20 -9.37 -3.46
N ASP A 64 9.98 -10.29 -2.54
CA ASP A 64 9.42 -11.60 -2.85
C ASP A 64 7.93 -11.52 -3.26
N LEU A 65 7.19 -10.56 -2.70
CA LEU A 65 5.77 -10.32 -2.98
C LEU A 65 5.54 -9.25 -4.07
N GLY A 66 6.60 -8.65 -4.62
CA GLY A 66 6.48 -7.61 -5.65
C GLY A 66 5.90 -6.28 -5.13
N LEU A 67 6.05 -5.98 -3.85
CA LEU A 67 5.65 -4.69 -3.27
C LEU A 67 6.63 -3.59 -3.68
N VAL A 68 6.10 -2.43 -4.03
CA VAL A 68 6.90 -1.23 -4.30
C VAL A 68 7.24 -0.56 -2.97
N MET A 69 8.53 -0.51 -2.65
CA MET A 69 9.06 0.16 -1.46
C MET A 69 9.07 1.68 -1.65
N HIS A 70 8.24 2.40 -0.89
CA HIS A 70 8.19 3.86 -0.87
C HIS A 70 8.98 4.39 0.33
N GLN A 71 10.06 5.13 0.06
CA GLN A 71 10.89 5.74 1.09
C GLN A 71 10.17 6.90 1.76
N GLN A 72 10.02 6.79 3.08
CA GLN A 72 9.55 7.86 3.95
C GLN A 72 10.66 8.19 4.94
N SER A 73 11.31 9.35 4.74
CA SER A 73 12.38 9.80 5.64
C SER A 73 11.80 10.51 6.84
N ALA A 74 11.99 9.96 8.04
CA ALA A 74 11.65 10.65 9.28
C ALA A 74 12.71 11.73 9.59
N ASN A 75 12.40 13.00 9.28
CA ASN A 75 13.28 14.13 9.61
C ASN A 75 13.50 14.30 11.13
N THR A 76 12.66 13.65 11.96
CA THR A 76 12.79 13.53 13.42
C THR A 76 11.99 12.31 13.87
N LYS A 77 12.52 11.49 14.80
CA LYS A 77 11.75 10.38 15.38
C LYS A 77 10.48 10.90 16.07
N GLY A 78 9.33 10.29 15.78
CA GLY A 78 8.04 10.64 16.40
C GLY A 78 7.23 11.73 15.69
N LYS A 79 7.56 12.08 14.44
CA LYS A 79 6.72 12.95 13.60
C LYS A 79 5.95 12.12 12.58
N ASN A 80 4.72 12.54 12.27
CA ASN A 80 3.78 11.89 11.35
C ASN A 80 4.16 12.05 9.86
N ALA A 81 5.46 12.13 9.53
CA ALA A 81 5.92 12.34 8.15
C ALA A 81 5.54 11.16 7.25
N SER A 82 5.71 9.93 7.74
CA SER A 82 5.31 8.70 7.04
C SER A 82 3.78 8.67 6.83
N ASP A 83 2.99 9.01 7.86
CA ASP A 83 1.52 9.04 7.75
C ASP A 83 1.04 10.07 6.71
N ILE A 84 1.62 11.28 6.74
CA ILE A 84 1.27 12.34 5.78
C ILE A 84 1.67 11.92 4.36
N GLY A 85 2.86 11.33 4.19
CA GLY A 85 3.33 10.84 2.90
C GLY A 85 2.43 9.75 2.32
N LEU A 86 1.98 8.81 3.15
CA LEU A 86 1.02 7.77 2.77
C LEU A 86 -0.33 8.38 2.37
N VAL A 87 -0.86 9.33 3.15
CA VAL A 87 -2.13 10.00 2.85
C VAL A 87 -2.06 10.78 1.53
N ILE A 88 -0.97 11.49 1.25
CA ILE A 88 -0.79 12.21 -0.03
C ILE A 88 -0.84 11.23 -1.19
N ASP A 89 -0.11 10.11 -1.10
CA ASP A 89 -0.08 9.13 -2.17
C ASP A 89 -1.44 8.43 -2.36
N ALA A 90 -2.17 8.17 -1.26
CA ALA A 90 -3.56 7.69 -1.32
C ALA A 90 -4.49 8.68 -2.05
N MET A 91 -4.35 9.98 -1.78
CA MET A 91 -5.12 11.03 -2.46
C MET A 91 -4.77 11.14 -3.95
N ASP A 92 -3.49 10.98 -4.32
CA ASP A 92 -3.06 10.97 -5.72
C ASP A 92 -3.61 9.74 -6.47
N ILE A 93 -3.59 8.57 -5.84
CA ILE A 93 -4.21 7.35 -6.37
C ILE A 93 -5.72 7.54 -6.56
N LEU A 94 -6.39 8.15 -5.57
CA LEU A 94 -7.83 8.42 -5.61
C LEU A 94 -8.16 9.37 -6.78
N HIS A 95 -7.43 10.47 -6.89
CA HIS A 95 -7.62 11.45 -7.97
C HIS A 95 -7.31 10.88 -9.36
N ALA A 96 -6.40 9.91 -9.48
CA ALA A 96 -6.12 9.25 -10.74
C ALA A 96 -7.32 8.41 -11.26
N GLY A 97 -8.26 8.02 -10.38
CA GLY A 97 -9.49 7.33 -10.76
C GLY A 97 -9.27 5.93 -11.35
N LYS A 98 -8.16 5.25 -10.97
CA LYS A 98 -7.77 3.94 -11.52
C LYS A 98 -8.08 2.75 -10.62
N VAL A 99 -8.54 3.02 -9.39
CA VAL A 99 -8.83 2.02 -8.36
C VAL A 99 -10.28 2.17 -7.90
N ASP A 100 -10.85 1.07 -7.42
CA ASP A 100 -12.23 1.00 -6.94
C ASP A 100 -12.31 1.06 -5.40
N GLY A 101 -11.18 0.93 -4.70
CA GLY A 101 -11.09 1.02 -3.24
C GLY A 101 -9.64 1.03 -2.73
N PHE A 102 -9.48 1.11 -1.41
CA PHE A 102 -8.20 1.15 -0.70
C PHE A 102 -8.19 0.12 0.45
N VAL A 103 -7.02 -0.47 0.70
CA VAL A 103 -6.70 -1.36 1.82
C VAL A 103 -5.37 -0.99 2.43
#